data_AF-G8GQQ9-F1
#
_entry.id   AF-G8GQQ9-F1
#
_cell.length_a   1.000
_cell.length_b   1.000
_cell.length_c   1.000
_cell.angle_alpha   90.00
_cell.angle_beta   90.00
_cell.angle_gamma   90.00
#
_symmetry.space_group_name_H-M   'P 1'
#
loop_
_entity.id
_entity.type
_entity.pdbx_description
1 polymer ?
#
loop_
_entity_poly.entity_id
_entity_poly.type
_entity_poly.pdbx_seq_one_letter_code
_entity_poly.pdbx_strand_id
1 'polypeptide(L)'
;ASIVASHFRPEFVVNVKETGKILLVDYSDIKNLKTVEIEAERFLHDGGFDSTKRYFLVAANARGKVVVVDTKEDKPTAIIETGGQTPHPGRGANFVHPVFGPVWATSHLGDDSVALIGTDPEKHPDQAWKIVASFPALGGGALFIKTHPTSKHLYVDATLNPEASLSGAVAVFDIDKMTADAKPEFKTLPIAEMAGIAEGQPRVVQPEFNKEGTEVWFSV
;
A
#
# COMPACT_ATOMS: atom_id res chain seq x y z
N ALA A 1 -5.56 10.58 7.35
CA ALA A 1 -6.67 10.05 6.53
C ALA A 1 -6.48 10.57 5.11
N SER A 2 -6.60 9.74 4.08
CA SER A 2 -6.34 10.13 2.69
C SER A 2 -7.50 10.90 2.05
N ILE A 3 -7.14 11.80 1.13
CA ILE A 3 -8.01 12.48 0.18
C ILE A 3 -7.34 12.32 -1.19
N VAL A 4 -8.03 11.70 -2.15
CA VAL A 4 -7.50 11.47 -3.51
C VAL A 4 -8.55 11.81 -4.56
N ALA A 5 -8.14 12.17 -5.77
CA ALA A 5 -9.07 12.40 -6.88
C ALA A 5 -9.37 11.08 -7.62
N SER A 6 -10.64 10.83 -7.92
CA SER A 6 -11.05 9.74 -8.82
C SER A 6 -10.55 9.99 -10.24
N HIS A 7 -10.20 8.91 -10.94
CA HIS A 7 -9.83 8.93 -12.35
C HIS A 7 -11.00 8.57 -13.27
N PHE A 8 -12.15 8.19 -12.72
CA PHE A 8 -13.33 7.74 -13.47
C PHE A 8 -14.48 8.74 -13.42
N ARG A 9 -14.52 9.60 -12.41
CA ARG A 9 -15.57 10.60 -12.16
C ARG A 9 -14.95 11.89 -11.61
N PRO A 10 -15.59 13.06 -11.78
CA PRO A 10 -15.11 14.32 -11.23
C PRO A 10 -15.33 14.39 -9.71
N GLU A 11 -14.73 13.46 -8.97
CA GLU A 11 -14.97 13.24 -7.54
C GLU A 11 -13.67 13.19 -6.74
N PHE A 12 -13.72 13.69 -5.50
CA PHE A 12 -12.74 13.36 -4.47
C PHE A 12 -13.22 12.14 -3.66
N VAL A 13 -12.30 11.24 -3.35
CA VAL A 13 -12.47 10.13 -2.41
C VAL A 13 -11.88 10.54 -1.06
N VAL A 14 -12.72 10.63 -0.03
CA VAL A 14 -12.36 11.18 1.29
C VAL A 14 -12.60 10.14 2.38
N ASN A 15 -11.55 9.83 3.15
CA ASN A 15 -11.68 8.96 4.31
C ASN A 15 -12.09 9.73 5.57
N VAL A 16 -13.15 9.28 6.23
CA VAL A 16 -13.59 9.76 7.55
C VAL A 16 -13.34 8.67 8.59
N LYS A 17 -12.31 8.87 9.41
CA LYS A 17 -11.64 7.83 10.20
C LYS A 17 -12.56 7.17 11.24
N GLU A 18 -13.07 7.94 12.21
CA GLU A 18 -13.71 7.39 13.41
C GLU A 18 -15.07 6.74 13.10
N THR A 19 -15.80 7.31 12.14
CA THR A 19 -17.09 6.83 11.65
C THR A 19 -16.97 5.72 10.60
N GLY A 20 -15.78 5.52 10.03
CA GLY A 20 -15.54 4.48 9.03
C GLY A 20 -16.30 4.73 7.72
N LYS A 21 -16.38 6.00 7.30
CA LYS A 21 -17.08 6.40 6.08
C LYS A 21 -16.07 6.79 5.00
N ILE A 22 -16.37 6.41 3.76
CA ILE A 22 -15.68 6.92 2.58
C ILE A 22 -16.68 7.80 1.83
N LEU A 23 -16.33 9.07 1.61
CA LEU A 23 -17.16 10.00 0.87
C LEU A 23 -16.63 10.11 -0.56
N LEU A 24 -17.51 9.95 -1.54
CA LEU A 24 -17.25 10.32 -2.93
C LEU A 24 -17.92 11.67 -3.16
N VAL A 25 -17.12 12.72 -3.32
CA VAL A 25 -17.57 14.12 -3.35
C VAL A 25 -17.41 14.67 -4.75
N ASP A 26 -18.51 14.83 -5.47
CA ASP A 26 -18.54 15.33 -6.85
C ASP A 26 -18.27 16.84 -6.85
N TYR A 27 -17.18 17.25 -7.49
CA TYR A 27 -16.74 18.64 -7.57
C TYR A 27 -17.19 19.35 -8.85
N SER A 28 -18.04 18.73 -9.68
CA SER A 28 -18.56 19.36 -10.91
C SER A 28 -19.52 20.53 -10.62
N ASP A 29 -20.23 20.50 -9.48
CA ASP A 29 -21.06 21.60 -9.00
C ASP A 29 -20.97 21.74 -7.47
N ILE A 30 -20.09 22.62 -7.02
CA ILE A 30 -19.88 22.88 -5.58
C ILE A 30 -21.02 23.67 -4.92
N LYS A 31 -21.97 24.23 -5.68
CA LYS A 31 -23.14 24.93 -5.13
C LYS A 31 -24.27 23.95 -4.82
N ASN A 32 -24.41 22.91 -5.64
CA ASN A 32 -25.38 21.82 -5.48
C ASN A 32 -24.65 20.49 -5.24
N LEU A 33 -23.82 20.47 -4.20
CA LEU A 33 -22.83 19.41 -3.96
C LEU A 33 -23.49 18.03 -3.87
N LYS A 34 -23.04 17.11 -4.74
CA LYS A 34 -23.45 15.70 -4.68
C LYS A 34 -22.39 14.91 -3.93
N THR A 35 -22.84 14.01 -3.06
CA THR A 35 -21.96 13.11 -2.33
C THR A 35 -22.57 11.72 -2.26
N VAL A 36 -21.73 10.70 -2.36
CA VAL A 36 -22.06 9.33 -1.95
C VAL A 36 -21.33 9.05 -0.64
N GLU A 37 -22.07 8.68 0.40
CA GLU A 37 -21.48 8.19 1.65
C GLU A 37 -21.48 6.65 1.63
N ILE A 38 -20.29 6.07 1.63
CA ILE A 38 -20.09 4.61 1.70
C ILE A 38 -19.79 4.23 3.15
N GLU A 39 -20.58 3.30 3.68
CA GLU A 39 -20.23 2.58 4.90
C GLU A 39 -19.11 1.58 4.60
N ALA A 40 -17.96 1.78 5.25
CA ALA A 40 -16.75 1.00 5.04
C ALA A 40 -16.37 0.25 6.32
N GLU A 41 -15.32 0.70 7.00
CA GLU A 41 -14.85 0.11 8.24
C GLU A 41 -14.21 1.20 9.10
N ARG A 42 -14.34 1.13 10.42
CA ARG A 42 -13.80 2.16 11.32
C ARG A 42 -12.27 2.20 11.28
N PHE A 43 -11.73 3.38 11.57
CA PHE A 43 -10.31 3.68 11.62
C PHE A 43 -9.60 3.73 10.26
N LEU A 44 -10.33 4.09 9.19
CA LEU A 44 -9.74 4.39 7.88
C LEU A 44 -8.56 5.35 8.02
N HIS A 45 -7.47 5.06 7.32
CA HIS A 45 -6.25 5.86 7.37
C HIS A 45 -5.83 6.23 5.95
N ASP A 46 -4.83 5.55 5.42
CA ASP A 46 -4.19 5.75 4.14
C ASP A 46 -4.52 4.61 3.17
N GLY A 47 -4.25 4.84 1.90
CA GLY A 47 -4.68 3.99 0.81
C GLY A 47 -4.33 4.58 -0.53
N GLY A 48 -4.49 3.79 -1.58
CA GLY A 48 -4.24 4.22 -2.95
C GLY A 48 -5.04 3.40 -3.94
N PHE A 49 -4.98 3.84 -5.19
CA PHE A 49 -5.63 3.13 -6.27
C PHE A 49 -4.85 1.90 -6.69
N ASP A 50 -5.58 0.91 -7.18
CA ASP A 50 -5.02 -0.19 -7.96
C ASP A 50 -4.31 0.33 -9.24
N SER A 51 -3.65 -0.58 -9.96
CA SER A 51 -2.92 -0.24 -11.19
C SER A 51 -3.79 0.41 -12.26
N THR A 52 -5.08 0.05 -12.34
CA THR A 52 -6.04 0.58 -13.33
C THR A 52 -6.65 1.93 -12.94
N LYS A 53 -6.36 2.41 -11.72
CA LYS A 53 -6.91 3.64 -11.14
C LYS A 53 -8.41 3.61 -10.87
N ARG A 54 -9.03 2.41 -10.88
CA ARG A 54 -10.47 2.24 -10.70
C ARG A 54 -10.83 1.95 -9.25
N TYR A 55 -10.11 1.03 -8.63
CA TYR A 55 -10.42 0.55 -7.29
C TYR A 55 -9.55 1.28 -6.28
N PHE A 56 -10.18 1.90 -5.29
CA PHE A 56 -9.49 2.53 -4.18
C PHE A 56 -9.36 1.54 -3.03
N LEU A 57 -8.13 1.16 -2.69
CA LEU A 57 -7.80 0.27 -1.58
C LEU A 57 -7.31 1.10 -0.40
N VAL A 58 -7.93 0.95 0.76
CA VAL A 58 -7.65 1.75 1.96
C VAL A 58 -7.55 0.90 3.22
N ALA A 59 -6.54 1.16 4.03
CA ALA A 59 -6.37 0.51 5.32
C ALA A 59 -7.33 1.06 6.37
N ALA A 60 -8.14 0.17 6.96
CA ALA A 60 -8.77 0.35 8.26
C ALA A 60 -7.81 -0.18 9.33
N ASN A 61 -6.72 0.58 9.54
CA ASN A 61 -5.48 0.06 10.11
C ASN A 61 -5.64 -0.61 11.48
N ALA A 62 -6.32 0.04 12.44
CA ALA A 62 -6.54 -0.49 13.78
C ALA A 62 -7.40 -1.78 13.83
N ARG A 63 -7.96 -2.21 12.68
CA ARG A 63 -8.74 -3.43 12.53
C ARG A 63 -8.07 -4.49 11.67
N GLY A 64 -6.83 -4.29 11.21
CA GLY A 64 -6.11 -5.28 10.39
C GLY A 64 -6.73 -5.50 9.00
N LYS A 65 -7.52 -4.53 8.50
CA LYS A 65 -8.34 -4.67 7.30
C LYS A 65 -7.97 -3.68 6.19
N VAL A 66 -8.25 -4.08 4.95
CA VAL A 66 -8.25 -3.23 3.76
C VAL A 66 -9.66 -3.20 3.17
N VAL A 67 -10.21 -2.02 2.95
CA VAL A 67 -11.48 -1.81 2.26
C VAL A 67 -11.21 -1.47 0.80
N VAL A 68 -12.04 -2.00 -0.10
CA VAL A 68 -11.98 -1.76 -1.54
C VAL A 68 -13.26 -1.04 -1.99
N VAL A 69 -13.11 0.06 -2.72
CA VAL A 69 -14.21 0.82 -3.33
C VAL A 69 -14.03 0.90 -4.83
N ASP A 70 -15.08 0.58 -5.60
CA ASP A 70 -15.13 0.82 -7.05
C ASP A 70 -15.52 2.28 -7.29
N THR A 71 -14.58 3.10 -7.75
CA THR A 71 -14.82 4.54 -8.00
C THR A 71 -15.47 4.84 -9.35
N LYS A 72 -15.70 3.80 -10.16
CA LYS A 72 -16.52 3.93 -11.37
C LYS A 72 -18.00 3.76 -11.05
N GLU A 73 -18.31 2.82 -10.17
CA GLU A 73 -19.68 2.42 -9.80
C GLU A 73 -20.16 3.03 -8.48
N ASP A 74 -19.30 3.78 -7.77
CA ASP A 74 -19.52 4.43 -6.47
C ASP A 74 -19.96 3.48 -5.36
N LYS A 75 -19.37 2.28 -5.29
CA LYS A 75 -19.83 1.21 -4.40
C LYS A 75 -18.69 0.51 -3.65
N PRO A 76 -18.94 0.03 -2.42
CA PRO A 76 -18.01 -0.87 -1.76
C PRO A 76 -17.92 -2.19 -2.55
N THR A 77 -16.72 -2.75 -2.61
CA THR A 77 -16.43 -4.00 -3.32
C THR A 77 -16.08 -5.13 -2.35
N ALA A 78 -15.18 -4.86 -1.40
CA ALA A 78 -14.72 -5.87 -0.46
C ALA A 78 -14.16 -5.24 0.84
N ILE A 79 -14.15 -6.03 1.90
CA ILE A 79 -13.41 -5.77 3.13
C ILE A 79 -12.55 -7.00 3.38
N ILE A 80 -11.23 -6.82 3.42
CA ILE A 80 -10.24 -7.90 3.38
C ILE A 80 -9.43 -7.85 4.66
N GLU A 81 -9.37 -8.94 5.41
CA GLU A 81 -8.44 -9.08 6.53
C GLU A 81 -7.05 -9.42 6.00
N THR A 82 -6.05 -8.66 6.41
CA THR A 82 -4.67 -8.81 5.91
C THR A 82 -3.92 -9.98 6.54
N GLY A 83 -4.35 -10.42 7.73
CA GLY A 83 -3.63 -11.38 8.57
C GLY A 83 -2.45 -10.78 9.34
N GLY A 84 -2.02 -9.57 8.99
CA GLY A 84 -1.01 -8.79 9.72
C GLY A 84 -1.65 -7.71 10.63
N GLN A 85 -0.81 -7.09 11.45
CA GLN A 85 -1.20 -6.13 12.47
C GLN A 85 -0.97 -4.70 11.99
N THR A 86 -2.05 -3.91 11.93
CA THR A 86 -1.99 -2.49 11.57
C THR A 86 -1.36 -2.24 10.18
N PRO A 87 -2.04 -2.62 9.08
CA PRO A 87 -1.57 -2.32 7.73
C PRO A 87 -1.38 -0.80 7.56
N HIS A 88 -0.24 -0.41 7.00
CA HIS A 88 0.14 0.98 6.77
C HIS A 88 0.78 1.13 5.37
N PRO A 89 -0.03 1.25 4.31
CA PRO A 89 0.45 1.20 2.94
C PRO A 89 1.09 2.50 2.42
N GLY A 90 0.81 3.65 3.03
CA GLY A 90 0.85 4.91 2.31
C GLY A 90 -0.15 4.88 1.15
N ARG A 91 0.34 4.91 -0.10
CA ARG A 91 -0.48 4.65 -1.31
C ARG A 91 -0.48 3.16 -1.72
N GLY A 92 0.35 2.35 -1.07
CA GLY A 92 0.66 0.97 -1.44
C GLY A 92 1.54 0.87 -2.69
N ALA A 93 1.77 -0.36 -3.11
CA ALA A 93 2.58 -0.68 -4.29
C ALA A 93 1.82 -1.61 -5.23
N ASN A 94 1.65 -1.19 -6.49
CA ASN A 94 1.01 -2.02 -7.52
C ASN A 94 2.07 -2.67 -8.40
N PHE A 95 1.94 -3.97 -8.66
CA PHE A 95 2.77 -4.69 -9.63
C PHE A 95 2.03 -5.91 -10.18
N VAL A 96 2.57 -6.54 -11.22
CA VAL A 96 2.06 -7.80 -11.75
C VAL A 96 2.87 -8.93 -11.14
N HIS A 97 2.24 -9.72 -10.27
CA HIS A 97 2.85 -10.91 -9.70
C HIS A 97 2.95 -12.01 -10.78
N PRO A 98 4.09 -12.73 -10.92
CA PRO A 98 4.28 -13.73 -11.97
C PRO A 98 3.21 -14.83 -12.03
N VAL A 99 2.61 -15.16 -10.88
CA VAL A 99 1.58 -16.21 -10.78
C VAL A 99 0.16 -15.68 -10.54
N PHE A 100 0.02 -14.56 -9.83
CA PHE A 100 -1.30 -14.09 -9.35
C PHE A 100 -1.89 -12.96 -10.20
N GLY A 101 -1.14 -12.46 -11.18
CA GLY A 101 -1.56 -11.32 -11.99
C GLY A 101 -1.41 -9.99 -11.22
N PRO A 102 -2.20 -8.95 -11.57
CA PRO A 102 -2.13 -7.65 -10.91
C PRO A 102 -2.46 -7.74 -9.41
N VAL A 103 -1.55 -7.23 -8.59
CA VAL A 103 -1.69 -7.15 -7.14
C VAL A 103 -1.38 -5.74 -6.62
N TRP A 104 -1.97 -5.41 -5.48
CA TRP A 104 -1.62 -4.26 -4.65
C TRP A 104 -1.07 -4.76 -3.32
N ALA A 105 0.00 -4.12 -2.84
CA ALA A 105 0.72 -4.55 -1.64
C ALA A 105 0.68 -3.50 -0.52
N THR A 106 0.64 -3.99 0.71
CA THR A 106 0.84 -3.22 1.95
C THR A 106 1.83 -3.90 2.87
N SER A 107 2.65 -3.11 3.55
CA SER A 107 3.41 -3.53 4.74
C SER A 107 2.61 -3.21 6.02
N HIS A 108 3.15 -3.61 7.16
CA HIS A 108 2.47 -3.49 8.46
C HIS A 108 3.34 -2.75 9.48
N LEU A 109 2.66 -1.96 10.31
CA LEU A 109 3.31 -1.27 11.42
C LEU A 109 3.54 -2.23 12.60
N GLY A 110 2.59 -3.12 12.86
CA GLY A 110 2.56 -3.96 14.06
C GLY A 110 3.35 -5.26 13.96
N ASP A 111 3.74 -5.68 12.76
CA ASP A 111 4.56 -6.87 12.51
C ASP A 111 5.34 -6.73 11.19
N ASP A 112 6.11 -7.75 10.84
CA ASP A 112 7.01 -7.76 9.70
C ASP A 112 6.36 -8.15 8.37
N SER A 113 5.04 -8.37 8.34
CA SER A 113 4.40 -8.95 7.17
C SER A 113 4.22 -7.94 6.03
N VAL A 114 4.30 -8.46 4.80
CA VAL A 114 3.87 -7.82 3.57
C VAL A 114 2.72 -8.65 3.02
N ALA A 115 1.57 -8.02 2.78
CA ALA A 115 0.39 -8.67 2.23
C ALA A 115 0.14 -8.24 0.79
N LEU A 116 -0.16 -9.21 -0.08
CA LEU A 116 -0.54 -8.98 -1.48
C LEU A 116 -2.02 -9.25 -1.68
N ILE A 117 -2.74 -8.29 -2.24
CA ILE A 117 -4.17 -8.39 -2.58
C ILE A 117 -4.31 -8.42 -4.11
N GLY A 118 -5.03 -9.40 -4.66
CA GLY A 118 -5.35 -9.43 -6.10
C GLY A 118 -6.33 -8.33 -6.49
N THR A 119 -6.09 -7.63 -7.60
CA THR A 119 -6.86 -6.43 -7.99
C THR A 119 -7.49 -6.48 -9.38
N ASP A 120 -7.56 -7.67 -10.00
CA ASP A 120 -8.08 -7.84 -11.36
C ASP A 120 -9.30 -8.77 -11.39
N PRO A 121 -10.51 -8.23 -11.11
CA PRO A 121 -11.75 -9.01 -11.14
C PRO A 121 -12.17 -9.48 -12.53
N GLU A 122 -11.58 -8.96 -13.61
CA GLU A 122 -11.97 -9.32 -14.98
C GLU A 122 -11.18 -10.53 -15.49
N LYS A 123 -9.85 -10.52 -15.35
CA LYS A 123 -9.00 -11.60 -15.90
C LYS A 123 -8.47 -12.56 -14.84
N HIS A 124 -8.46 -12.15 -13.57
CA HIS A 124 -8.04 -12.99 -12.43
C HIS A 124 -9.15 -13.05 -11.36
N PRO A 125 -10.40 -13.40 -11.71
CA PRO A 125 -11.55 -13.31 -10.81
C PRO A 125 -11.39 -14.18 -9.55
N ASP A 126 -10.70 -15.31 -9.64
CA ASP A 126 -10.44 -16.19 -8.49
C ASP A 126 -9.56 -15.52 -7.42
N GLN A 127 -8.73 -14.55 -7.82
CA GLN A 127 -7.76 -13.86 -6.96
C GLN A 127 -8.19 -12.46 -6.54
N ALA A 128 -9.15 -11.87 -7.26
CA ALA A 128 -9.62 -10.53 -7.00
C ALA A 128 -10.17 -10.41 -5.58
N TRP A 129 -9.69 -9.37 -4.87
CA TRP A 129 -10.11 -9.02 -3.51
C TRP A 129 -9.83 -10.09 -2.46
N LYS A 130 -8.79 -10.90 -2.68
CA LYS A 130 -8.27 -11.87 -1.71
C LYS A 130 -6.81 -11.59 -1.41
N ILE A 131 -6.38 -11.94 -0.20
CA ILE A 131 -4.95 -12.06 0.12
C ILE A 131 -4.41 -13.27 -0.65
N VAL A 132 -3.54 -13.02 -1.62
CA VAL A 132 -2.94 -14.07 -2.45
C VAL A 132 -1.57 -14.51 -1.94
N ALA A 133 -0.91 -13.67 -1.14
CA ALA A 133 0.33 -14.01 -0.45
C ALA A 133 0.53 -13.13 0.79
N SER A 134 1.23 -13.68 1.78
CA SER A 134 1.74 -12.95 2.94
C SER A 134 3.11 -13.49 3.33
N PHE A 135 4.10 -12.62 3.52
CA PHE A 135 5.48 -12.99 3.80
C PHE A 135 6.21 -11.92 4.61
N PRO A 136 7.25 -12.28 5.38
CA PRO A 136 7.98 -11.32 6.21
C PRO A 136 8.94 -10.44 5.40
N ALA A 137 9.19 -9.22 5.88
CA ALA A 137 10.23 -8.28 5.47
C ALA A 137 11.27 -8.11 6.60
N LEU A 138 11.84 -6.91 6.77
CA LEU A 138 12.89 -6.66 7.77
C LEU A 138 12.43 -6.88 9.22
N GLY A 139 11.20 -6.48 9.53
CA GLY A 139 10.70 -6.39 10.90
C GLY A 139 9.47 -5.51 10.98
N GLY A 140 8.87 -5.44 12.17
CA GLY A 140 7.79 -4.48 12.45
C GLY A 140 8.22 -3.03 12.34
N GLY A 141 7.25 -2.12 12.26
CA GLY A 141 7.50 -0.68 12.15
C GLY A 141 7.58 -0.13 10.73
N ALA A 142 7.16 -0.90 9.72
CA ALA A 142 7.13 -0.43 8.34
C ALA A 142 6.06 0.65 8.15
N LEU A 143 6.41 1.71 7.41
CA LEU A 143 5.49 2.80 7.07
C LEU A 143 5.18 2.87 5.59
N PHE A 144 6.13 2.53 4.73
CA PHE A 144 5.96 2.60 3.29
C PHE A 144 6.48 1.38 2.56
N ILE A 145 5.72 1.01 1.54
CA ILE A 145 6.06 0.03 0.52
C ILE A 145 6.04 0.72 -0.84
N LYS A 146 6.97 0.37 -1.73
CA LYS A 146 7.06 1.02 -3.04
C LYS A 146 7.58 0.11 -4.14
N THR A 147 7.07 0.33 -5.34
CA THR A 147 7.63 -0.17 -6.60
C THR A 147 7.29 0.84 -7.71
N HIS A 148 7.70 0.54 -8.94
CA HIS A 148 7.42 1.33 -10.13
C HIS A 148 7.18 0.39 -11.33
N PRO A 149 6.31 0.73 -12.31
CA PRO A 149 6.04 -0.13 -13.47
C PRO A 149 7.27 -0.56 -14.29
N THR A 150 8.37 0.19 -14.23
CA THR A 150 9.63 -0.13 -14.91
C THR A 150 10.66 -0.83 -14.01
N SER A 151 10.39 -0.93 -12.71
CA SER A 151 11.23 -1.59 -11.72
C SER A 151 10.78 -3.04 -11.53
N LYS A 152 11.75 -3.93 -11.32
CA LYS A 152 11.52 -5.33 -10.93
C LYS A 152 11.59 -5.54 -9.42
N HIS A 153 11.73 -4.45 -8.66
CA HIS A 153 11.97 -4.50 -7.22
C HIS A 153 10.79 -3.92 -6.43
N LEU A 154 10.51 -4.55 -5.30
CA LEU A 154 9.59 -4.07 -4.27
C LEU A 154 10.38 -3.69 -3.02
N TYR A 155 10.26 -2.44 -2.59
CA TYR A 155 11.01 -1.86 -1.47
C TYR A 155 10.09 -1.71 -0.26
N VAL A 156 10.57 -2.11 0.92
CA VAL A 156 9.83 -2.02 2.19
C VAL A 156 10.76 -1.44 3.24
N ASP A 157 10.40 -0.29 3.81
CA ASP A 157 11.14 0.28 4.95
C ASP A 157 10.71 -0.38 6.28
N ALA A 158 11.47 -0.12 7.34
CA ALA A 158 11.14 -0.53 8.71
C ALA A 158 11.29 0.67 9.67
N THR A 159 10.82 1.83 9.23
CA THR A 159 11.10 3.15 9.84
C THR A 159 11.00 3.17 11.36
N LEU A 160 9.94 2.59 11.92
CA LEU A 160 9.61 2.63 13.35
C LEU A 160 10.11 1.40 14.13
N ASN A 161 10.92 0.54 13.49
CA ASN A 161 11.53 -0.58 14.18
C ASN A 161 12.42 -0.08 15.35
N PRO A 162 12.38 -0.70 16.54
CA PRO A 162 13.23 -0.27 17.65
C PRO A 162 14.72 -0.50 17.39
N GLU A 163 15.09 -1.49 16.56
CA GLU A 163 16.48 -1.81 16.25
C GLU A 163 17.06 -0.85 15.21
N ALA A 164 18.21 -0.24 15.53
CA ALA A 164 18.89 0.74 14.67
C ALA A 164 19.24 0.16 13.29
N SER A 165 19.76 -1.07 13.26
CA SER A 165 20.13 -1.79 12.04
C SER A 165 18.94 -1.97 11.07
N LEU A 166 17.73 -2.17 11.61
CA LEU A 166 16.51 -2.38 10.83
C LEU A 166 15.86 -1.05 10.43
N SER A 167 15.72 -0.12 11.38
CA SER A 167 15.15 1.20 11.11
C SER A 167 16.00 2.05 10.16
N GLY A 168 17.30 1.76 10.05
CA GLY A 168 18.24 2.37 9.10
C GLY A 168 18.39 1.61 7.78
N ALA A 169 17.55 0.60 7.50
CA ALA A 169 17.66 -0.27 6.34
C ALA A 169 16.32 -0.45 5.59
N VAL A 170 16.41 -1.05 4.40
CA VAL A 170 15.25 -1.34 3.52
C VAL A 170 15.36 -2.78 3.01
N ALA A 171 14.26 -3.53 3.05
CA ALA A 171 14.15 -4.82 2.35
C ALA A 171 13.79 -4.59 0.88
N VAL A 172 14.45 -5.32 -0.02
CA VAL A 172 14.22 -5.26 -1.46
C VAL A 172 13.96 -6.66 -2.00
N PHE A 173 12.74 -6.90 -2.45
CA PHE A 173 12.33 -8.16 -3.07
C PHE A 173 12.46 -8.07 -4.59
N ASP A 174 12.81 -9.19 -5.21
CA ASP A 174 12.84 -9.36 -6.67
C ASP A 174 11.48 -9.93 -7.14
N ILE A 175 10.66 -9.08 -7.76
CA ILE A 175 9.27 -9.40 -8.17
C ILE A 175 9.26 -10.56 -9.16
N ASP A 176 10.21 -10.60 -10.09
CA ASP A 176 10.28 -11.63 -11.14
C ASP A 176 10.56 -13.03 -10.58
N LYS A 177 11.07 -13.12 -9.35
CA LYS A 177 11.38 -14.40 -8.68
C LYS A 177 10.27 -14.87 -7.73
N MET A 178 9.21 -14.11 -7.55
CA MET A 178 8.10 -14.51 -6.68
C MET A 178 7.33 -15.69 -7.30
N THR A 179 6.99 -16.68 -6.47
CA THR A 179 6.20 -17.86 -6.85
C THR A 179 5.01 -18.01 -5.90
N ALA A 180 4.06 -18.91 -6.22
CA ALA A 180 2.85 -19.06 -5.41
C ALA A 180 3.10 -19.55 -3.97
N ASP A 181 4.11 -20.39 -3.77
CA ASP A 181 4.34 -21.10 -2.50
C ASP A 181 5.58 -20.59 -1.73
N ALA A 182 6.29 -19.60 -2.28
CA ALA A 182 7.55 -19.14 -1.69
C ALA A 182 7.35 -17.98 -0.70
N LYS A 183 8.13 -18.02 0.39
CA LYS A 183 8.52 -16.80 1.10
C LYS A 183 9.65 -16.16 0.29
N PRO A 184 9.38 -15.08 -0.47
CA PRO A 184 10.40 -14.50 -1.32
C PRO A 184 11.57 -14.00 -0.47
N GLU A 185 12.79 -14.30 -0.90
CA GLU A 185 13.98 -13.72 -0.29
C GLU A 185 14.06 -12.24 -0.61
N PHE A 186 14.61 -11.44 0.31
CA PHE A 186 14.91 -10.04 0.08
C PHE A 186 16.39 -9.75 0.30
N LYS A 187 16.87 -8.72 -0.38
CA LYS A 187 18.16 -8.09 -0.09
C LYS A 187 17.95 -6.95 0.90
N THR A 188 18.80 -6.85 1.91
CA THR A 188 18.84 -5.70 2.81
C THR A 188 19.76 -4.62 2.24
N LEU A 189 19.26 -3.40 2.10
CA LEU A 189 20.06 -2.22 1.76
C LEU A 189 20.31 -1.40 3.03
N PRO A 190 21.56 -1.25 3.50
CA PRO A 190 21.90 -0.45 4.68
C PRO A 190 21.92 1.06 4.35
N ILE A 191 20.76 1.63 4.04
CA ILE A 191 20.61 3.01 3.52
C ILE A 191 21.22 4.06 4.47
N ALA A 192 21.00 3.94 5.78
CA ALA A 192 21.58 4.88 6.76
C ALA A 192 23.11 4.79 6.81
N GLU A 193 23.68 3.59 6.68
CA GLU A 193 25.13 3.39 6.60
C GLU A 193 25.71 4.02 5.34
N MET A 194 25.04 3.83 4.19
CA MET A 194 25.44 4.45 2.91
C MET A 194 25.43 5.98 2.98
N ALA A 195 24.56 6.56 3.80
CA ALA A 195 24.49 8.01 4.01
C ALA A 195 25.64 8.56 4.89
N GLY A 196 26.32 7.72 5.67
CA GLY A 196 27.48 8.12 6.47
C GLY A 196 27.18 9.10 7.61
N ILE A 197 25.97 9.08 8.17
CA ILE A 197 25.58 9.96 9.28
C ILE A 197 26.12 9.39 10.60
N ALA A 198 27.00 10.13 11.26
CA ALA A 198 27.78 9.64 12.41
C ALA A 198 27.04 9.71 13.77
N GLU A 199 26.06 10.59 13.92
CA GLU A 199 25.40 10.85 15.22
C GLU A 199 23.93 10.38 15.22
N GLY A 200 23.48 9.87 16.37
CA GLY A 200 22.10 9.45 16.59
C GLY A 200 21.74 8.10 15.98
N GLN A 201 20.44 7.85 15.86
CA GLN A 201 19.84 6.69 15.18
C GLN A 201 18.94 7.22 14.05
N PRO A 202 19.51 7.62 12.90
CA PRO A 202 18.70 8.02 11.75
C PRO A 202 17.76 6.89 11.33
N ARG A 203 16.57 7.25 10.85
CA ARG A 203 15.52 6.30 10.49
C ARG A 203 15.15 6.51 9.04
N VAL A 204 15.34 5.46 8.27
CA VAL A 204 15.09 5.47 6.83
C VAL A 204 13.59 5.38 6.61
N VAL A 205 13.05 6.28 5.78
CA VAL A 205 11.62 6.37 5.53
C VAL A 205 11.33 6.68 4.07
N GLN A 206 10.26 6.06 3.57
CA GLN A 206 9.61 6.36 2.29
C GLN A 206 10.53 6.25 1.06
N PRO A 207 10.55 5.09 0.38
CA PRO A 207 11.07 5.01 -0.98
C PRO A 207 10.20 5.84 -1.92
N GLU A 208 10.76 6.68 -2.78
CA GLU A 208 10.03 7.33 -3.89
C GLU A 208 10.87 7.31 -5.17
N PHE A 209 10.25 6.97 -6.29
CA PHE A 209 10.94 6.87 -7.57
C PHE A 209 11.04 8.23 -8.27
N ASN A 210 12.09 8.40 -9.08
CA ASN A 210 12.10 9.41 -10.12
C ASN A 210 11.04 9.14 -11.20
N LYS A 211 10.83 10.08 -12.12
CA LYS A 211 9.79 9.98 -13.15
C LYS A 211 9.97 8.75 -14.06
N GLU A 212 11.21 8.40 -14.37
CA GLU A 212 11.57 7.30 -15.26
C GLU A 212 11.49 5.92 -14.56
N GLY A 213 11.44 5.92 -13.22
CA GLY A 213 11.43 4.71 -12.41
C GLY A 213 12.76 3.97 -12.34
N THR A 214 13.86 4.65 -12.68
CA THR A 214 15.21 4.08 -12.73
C THR A 214 15.99 4.29 -11.44
N GLU A 215 15.58 5.26 -10.63
CA GLU A 215 16.17 5.58 -9.34
C GLU A 215 15.08 5.65 -8.28
N VAL A 216 15.40 5.17 -7.08
CA VAL A 216 14.54 5.27 -5.90
C VAL A 216 15.30 5.99 -4.79
N TRP A 217 14.65 6.98 -4.20
CA TRP A 217 15.20 7.87 -3.19
C TRP A 217 14.62 7.50 -1.83
N PHE A 218 15.41 7.71 -0.79
CA PHE A 218 15.01 7.46 0.60
C PHE A 218 15.42 8.66 1.44
N SER A 219 14.59 9.02 2.42
CA SER A 219 15.00 9.97 3.47
C SER A 219 15.68 9.20 4.60
N VAL A 220 16.68 9.81 5.24
CA VAL A 220 17.50 9.26 6.33
C VAL A 220 17.52 10.23 7.50
#